data_AF-A0A5J4IZ56-F1
#
_entry.id   AF-A0A5J4IZ56-F1
#
_cell.length_a   1.000
_cell.length_b   1.000
_cell.length_c   1.000
_cell.angle_alpha   90.00
_cell.angle_beta   90.00
_cell.angle_gamma   90.00
#
_symmetry.space_group_name_H-M   'P 1'
#
loop_
_entity.id
_entity.type
_entity.pdbx_description
1 polymer ?
#
loop_
_entity_poly.entity_id
_entity_poly.type
_entity_poly.pdbx_seq_one_letter_code
_entity_poly.pdbx_strand_id
1 'polypeptide(L)'
;MKKFIVIPLLLMAFLCASTVVKAQQIPQYDFLEVIVVQKANNRGKVKRIRVEEQESLVGKGISIKQIEDFETTAQLLNYMNSSNWEFLDRQAIVSDDNDPVWMSYIFRKQK
;
A
#
# COMPACT_ATOMS: atom_id res chain seq x y z
N MET A 1 35.91 49.81 -14.31
CA MET A 1 34.61 49.30 -14.78
C MET A 1 34.37 47.82 -14.40
N LYS A 2 35.32 46.89 -14.62
CA LYS A 2 35.14 45.47 -14.26
C LYS A 2 34.79 45.21 -12.77
N LYS A 3 35.44 45.89 -11.82
CA LYS A 3 35.20 45.73 -10.37
C LYS A 3 33.78 46.12 -9.92
N PHE A 4 33.12 47.06 -10.62
CA PHE A 4 31.76 47.49 -10.29
C PHE A 4 30.69 46.47 -10.72
N ILE A 5 31.01 45.57 -11.66
CA ILE A 5 30.11 44.49 -12.10
C ILE A 5 30.25 43.26 -11.19
N VAL A 6 31.42 43.06 -10.57
CA VAL A 6 31.67 41.90 -9.70
C VAL A 6 30.81 41.93 -8.44
N ILE A 7 30.60 43.11 -7.84
CA ILE A 7 29.83 43.28 -6.60
C ILE A 7 28.36 42.86 -6.76
N PRO A 8 27.60 43.36 -7.75
CA PRO A 8 26.21 42.94 -7.94
C PRO A 8 26.11 41.46 -8.32
N LEU A 9 27.10 40.92 -9.05
CA LEU A 9 27.15 39.50 -9.40
C LEU A 9 27.30 38.61 -8.15
N LEU A 10 28.16 39.02 -7.21
CA LEU A 10 28.40 38.32 -5.95
C LEU A 10 27.17 38.38 -5.03
N LEU A 11 26.47 39.52 -5.00
CA LEU A 11 25.22 39.68 -4.26
C LEU A 11 24.11 38.78 -4.80
N MET A 12 23.99 38.71 -6.13
CA MET A 12 22.99 37.87 -6.79
C MET A 12 23.27 36.38 -6.58
N ALA A 13 24.54 35.95 -6.62
CA ALA A 13 24.93 34.59 -6.28
C ALA A 13 24.60 34.24 -4.82
N PHE A 14 24.82 35.17 -3.89
CA PHE A 14 24.50 34.98 -2.48
C PHE A 14 22.99 34.84 -2.23
N LEU A 15 22.17 35.63 -2.93
CA LEU A 15 20.71 35.54 -2.84
C LEU A 15 20.19 34.19 -3.34
N CYS A 16 20.72 33.66 -4.45
CA CYS A 16 20.34 32.36 -4.98
C CYS A 16 20.76 31.19 -4.07
N ALA A 17 21.87 31.31 -3.33
CA ALA A 17 22.41 30.26 -2.46
C ALA A 17 21.60 30.05 -1.17
N SER A 18 20.71 30.98 -0.80
CA SER A 18 19.90 30.91 0.43
C SER A 18 18.65 30.03 0.32
N THR A 19 18.38 29.44 -0.85
CA THR A 19 17.21 28.59 -1.04
C THR A 19 17.51 27.18 -0.52
N VAL A 20 16.93 26.85 0.64
CA VAL A 20 16.91 25.46 1.13
C VAL A 20 15.99 24.67 0.21
N VAL A 21 16.59 23.88 -0.69
CA VAL A 21 15.83 22.93 -1.52
C VAL A 21 15.23 21.88 -0.57
N LYS A 22 13.94 22.04 -0.24
CA LYS A 22 13.19 20.95 0.38
C LYS A 22 12.89 19.94 -0.71
N ALA A 23 13.66 18.85 -0.74
CA ALA A 23 13.31 17.69 -1.53
C ALA A 23 11.88 17.26 -1.16
N GLN A 24 11.05 17.00 -2.17
CA GLN A 24 9.71 16.49 -1.95
C GLN A 24 9.84 15.14 -1.22
N GLN A 25 9.35 15.07 0.01
CA GLN A 25 9.26 13.79 0.72
C GLN A 25 8.33 12.90 -0.08
N ILE A 26 8.85 11.76 -0.55
CA ILE A 26 8.03 10.74 -1.19
C ILE A 26 7.11 10.18 -0.11
N PRO A 27 5.77 10.28 -0.27
CA PRO A 27 4.86 9.69 0.69
C PRO A 27 5.09 8.17 0.70
N GLN A 28 5.58 7.64 1.81
CA GLN A 28 5.59 6.21 2.06
C GLN A 28 4.18 5.79 2.45
N TYR A 29 3.67 4.76 1.77
CA TYR A 29 2.36 4.18 2.04
C TYR A 29 2.55 2.80 2.65
N ASP A 30 1.71 2.48 3.63
CA ASP A 30 1.64 1.12 4.15
C ASP A 30 0.70 0.31 3.25
N PHE A 31 1.25 -0.74 2.65
CA PHE A 31 0.49 -1.70 1.86
C PHE A 31 0.35 -3.02 2.61
N LEU A 32 -0.75 -3.72 2.34
CA LEU A 32 -0.98 -5.07 2.82
C LEU A 32 -1.52 -5.92 1.68
N GLU A 33 -0.93 -7.09 1.51
CA GLU A 33 -1.42 -8.11 0.59
C GLU A 33 -2.11 -9.22 1.39
N VAL A 34 -3.33 -9.56 0.97
CA VAL A 34 -4.12 -10.65 1.55
C VAL A 34 -4.44 -11.67 0.48
N ILE A 35 -4.02 -12.91 0.68
CA ILE A 35 -4.24 -14.00 -0.25
C ILE A 35 -5.52 -14.73 0.13
N VAL A 36 -6.50 -14.72 -0.76
CA VAL A 36 -7.76 -15.43 -0.64
C VAL A 36 -7.76 -16.60 -1.61
N VAL A 37 -7.82 -17.81 -1.07
CA VAL A 37 -7.93 -19.05 -1.86
C VAL A 37 -9.40 -19.46 -1.90
N GLN A 38 -9.96 -19.62 -3.10
CA GLN A 38 -11.30 -20.15 -3.29
C GLN A 38 -11.28 -21.65 -3.63
N LYS A 39 -12.37 -22.34 -3.29
CA LYS A 39 -12.53 -23.75 -3.65
C LYS A 39 -12.84 -23.88 -5.14
N ALA A 40 -12.14 -24.81 -5.79
CA ALA A 40 -12.52 -25.32 -7.10
C ALA A 40 -14.01 -25.71 -7.13
N ASN A 41 -14.71 -25.38 -8.21
CA ASN A 41 -16.09 -25.79 -8.51
C ASN A 41 -17.18 -25.36 -7.52
N ASN A 42 -16.90 -24.48 -6.57
CA ASN A 42 -17.83 -24.20 -5.47
C ASN A 42 -18.29 -22.74 -5.41
N ARG A 43 -18.70 -22.18 -6.57
CA ARG A 43 -19.34 -20.86 -6.72
C ARG A 43 -18.72 -19.75 -5.87
N GLY A 44 -17.38 -19.63 -5.87
CA GLY A 44 -16.68 -18.56 -5.17
C GLY A 44 -16.57 -18.71 -3.65
N LYS A 45 -16.87 -19.90 -3.09
CA LYS A 45 -16.70 -20.14 -1.64
C LYS A 45 -15.22 -20.11 -1.26
N VAL A 46 -14.89 -19.28 -0.29
CA VAL A 46 -13.53 -19.16 0.24
C VAL A 46 -13.14 -20.47 0.93
N LYS A 47 -11.93 -20.94 0.63
CA LYS A 47 -11.27 -22.08 1.28
C LYS A 47 -10.41 -21.62 2.44
N ARG A 48 -9.66 -20.53 2.24
CA ARG A 48 -8.74 -19.96 3.23
C ARG A 48 -8.43 -18.51 2.87
N ILE A 49 -8.27 -17.68 3.89
CA ILE A 49 -7.64 -16.36 3.79
C ILE A 49 -6.31 -16.44 4.53
N ARG A 50 -5.24 -15.94 3.91
CA ARG A 50 -3.89 -15.94 4.49
C ARG A 50 -3.28 -14.56 4.31
N VAL A 51 -2.60 -14.11 5.36
CA VAL A 51 -1.89 -12.83 5.37
C VAL A 51 -0.48 -13.11 5.81
N GLU A 52 0.50 -12.58 5.09
CA GLU A 52 1.88 -12.66 5.55
C GLU A 52 2.13 -11.66 6.68
N GLU A 53 2.95 -12.06 7.64
CA GLU A 53 3.36 -11.18 8.71
C GLU A 53 4.34 -10.13 8.16
N GLN A 54 3.99 -8.86 8.34
CA GLN A 54 4.78 -7.73 7.88
C GLN A 54 4.96 -6.75 9.03
N GLU A 55 6.18 -6.24 9.20
CA GLU A 55 6.49 -5.24 10.24
C GLU A 55 5.65 -3.96 10.09
N SER A 56 5.21 -3.65 8.86
CA SER A 56 4.31 -2.52 8.54
C SER A 56 2.94 -2.60 9.24
N LEU A 57 2.54 -3.78 9.74
CA LEU A 57 1.26 -4.01 10.41
C LEU A 57 1.32 -3.74 11.92
N VAL A 58 2.52 -3.65 12.48
CA VAL A 58 2.71 -3.46 13.92
C VAL A 58 2.11 -2.11 14.36
N GLY A 59 1.17 -2.17 15.30
CA GLY A 59 0.49 -0.98 15.82
C GLY A 59 -0.60 -0.39 14.90
N LYS A 60 -0.95 -1.03 13.78
CA LYS A 60 -1.96 -0.52 12.82
C LYS A 60 -3.41 -0.93 13.10
N GLY A 61 -3.65 -1.55 14.26
CA GLY A 61 -5.00 -1.90 14.76
C GLY A 61 -5.69 -3.05 14.04
N ILE A 62 -4.96 -3.81 13.22
CA ILE A 62 -5.45 -5.01 12.52
C ILE A 62 -4.73 -6.25 13.01
N SER A 63 -5.42 -7.39 13.05
CA SER A 63 -4.88 -8.66 13.53
C SER A 63 -4.89 -9.70 12.41
N ILE A 64 -3.72 -10.27 12.10
CA ILE A 64 -3.58 -11.34 11.11
C ILE A 64 -4.49 -12.51 11.46
N LYS A 65 -4.51 -12.93 12.73
CA LYS A 65 -5.37 -14.03 13.21
C LYS A 65 -6.85 -13.75 12.93
N GLN A 66 -7.29 -12.53 13.19
CA GLN A 66 -8.68 -12.13 12.92
C GLN A 66 -9.00 -12.16 11.43
N ILE A 67 -8.04 -11.78 10.56
CA ILE A 67 -8.21 -11.82 9.11
C ILE A 67 -8.27 -13.25 8.58
N GLU A 68 -7.42 -14.14 9.10
CA GLU A 68 -7.38 -15.55 8.70
C GLU A 68 -8.63 -16.34 9.14
N ASP A 69 -9.31 -15.89 10.19
CA ASP A 69 -10.58 -16.47 10.68
C ASP A 69 -11.79 -16.09 9.80
N PHE A 70 -11.65 -15.19 8.82
CA PHE A 70 -12.75 -14.82 7.94
C PHE A 70 -13.11 -15.92 6.95
N GLU A 71 -14.41 -16.20 6.85
CA GLU A 71 -14.95 -17.24 5.97
C GLU A 71 -15.36 -16.71 4.59
N THR A 72 -15.43 -15.38 4.42
CA THR A 72 -15.88 -14.74 3.20
C THR A 72 -15.04 -13.52 2.84
N THR A 73 -14.91 -13.25 1.54
CA THR A 73 -14.28 -12.03 1.04
C THR A 73 -15.02 -10.77 1.51
N ALA A 74 -16.34 -10.84 1.69
CA ALA A 74 -17.12 -9.70 2.18
C ALA A 74 -16.73 -9.30 3.61
N GLN A 75 -16.51 -10.27 4.51
CA GLN A 75 -16.00 -10.01 5.86
C GLN A 75 -14.64 -9.33 5.81
N LEU A 76 -13.72 -9.83 4.96
CA LEU A 76 -12.42 -9.22 4.75
C LEU A 76 -12.54 -7.76 4.29
N LEU A 77 -13.28 -7.49 3.22
CA LEU A 77 -13.41 -6.14 2.66
C LEU A 77 -14.04 -5.16 3.66
N ASN A 78 -15.08 -5.60 4.38
CA ASN A 78 -15.75 -4.77 5.39
C ASN A 78 -14.82 -4.46 6.57
N TYR A 79 -14.08 -5.47 7.06
CA TYR A 79 -13.13 -5.29 8.15
C TYR A 79 -12.02 -4.32 7.78
N MET A 80 -11.43 -4.49 6.58
CA MET A 80 -10.38 -3.62 6.08
C MET A 80 -10.86 -2.18 5.94
N ASN A 81 -12.04 -1.98 5.34
CA ASN A 81 -12.64 -0.65 5.21
C ASN A 81 -12.92 0.00 6.58
N SER A 82 -13.49 -0.75 7.53
CA SER A 82 -13.72 -0.25 8.89
C SER A 82 -12.43 0.07 9.66
N SER A 83 -11.32 -0.53 9.24
CA SER A 83 -9.99 -0.32 9.81
C SER A 83 -9.17 0.74 9.05
N ASN A 84 -9.81 1.55 8.21
CA ASN A 84 -9.17 2.57 7.35
C ASN A 84 -8.10 2.00 6.42
N TRP A 85 -8.35 0.81 5.87
CA TRP A 85 -7.57 0.23 4.79
C TRP A 85 -8.40 0.22 3.51
N GLU A 86 -7.91 0.93 2.51
CA GLU A 86 -8.53 1.08 1.20
C GLU A 86 -8.15 -0.08 0.30
N PHE A 87 -9.14 -0.70 -0.34
CA PHE A 87 -8.91 -1.68 -1.40
C PHE A 87 -8.40 -0.99 -2.66
N LEU A 88 -7.25 -1.43 -3.18
CA LEU A 88 -6.64 -0.84 -4.37
C LEU A 88 -6.80 -1.71 -5.61
N ASP A 89 -6.46 -2.99 -5.48
CA ASP A 89 -6.42 -3.90 -6.62
C ASP A 89 -6.61 -5.35 -6.19
N ARG A 90 -7.05 -6.18 -7.14
CA ARG A 90 -7.17 -7.63 -6.99
C ARG A 90 -6.59 -8.33 -8.20
N GLN A 91 -5.58 -9.16 -7.95
CA GLN A 91 -5.00 -10.04 -8.95
C GLN A 91 -5.47 -11.47 -8.71
N ALA A 92 -5.85 -12.18 -9.77
CA ALA A 92 -6.31 -13.55 -9.68
C ALA A 92 -5.48 -14.45 -10.60
N ILE A 93 -5.04 -15.59 -10.07
CA ILE A 93 -4.36 -16.64 -10.81
C ILE A 93 -5.28 -17.85 -10.84
N VAL A 94 -5.64 -18.27 -12.06
CA VAL A 94 -6.40 -19.49 -12.35
C VAL A 94 -5.58 -20.29 -13.35
N SER A 95 -5.24 -21.53 -13.01
CA SER A 95 -4.50 -22.42 -13.89
C SER A 95 -5.42 -23.13 -14.90
N ASP A 96 -6.56 -23.65 -14.46
CA ASP A 96 -7.56 -24.33 -15.29
C ASP A 96 -8.98 -24.19 -14.71
N ASP A 97 -10.03 -24.50 -15.51
CA ASP A 97 -11.45 -24.35 -15.15
C ASP A 97 -11.87 -25.08 -13.84
N ASN A 98 -11.10 -26.10 -13.46
CA ASN A 98 -11.39 -26.97 -12.32
C ASN A 98 -10.47 -26.72 -11.11
N ASP A 99 -9.61 -25.70 -11.19
CA ASP A 99 -8.59 -25.44 -10.19
C ASP A 99 -9.02 -24.42 -9.13
N PRO A 100 -8.41 -24.45 -7.92
CA PRO A 100 -8.64 -23.42 -6.92
C PRO A 100 -8.16 -22.07 -7.44
N VAL A 101 -9.00 -21.04 -7.28
CA VAL A 101 -8.66 -19.67 -7.65
C VAL A 101 -7.88 -19.03 -6.50
N TRP A 102 -6.70 -18.50 -6.83
CA TRP A 102 -5.88 -17.73 -5.89
C TRP A 102 -6.08 -16.26 -6.20
N MET A 103 -6.51 -15.48 -5.22
CA MET A 103 -6.69 -14.04 -5.37
C MET A 103 -5.81 -13.29 -4.38
N SER A 104 -4.97 -12.41 -4.89
CA SER A 104 -4.25 -11.42 -4.10
C SER A 104 -5.10 -10.15 -4.01
N TYR A 105 -5.43 -9.72 -2.80
CA TYR A 105 -6.08 -8.45 -2.52
C TYR A 105 -5.07 -7.47 -1.94
N ILE A 106 -4.90 -6.34 -2.61
CA ILE A 106 -3.96 -5.31 -2.21
C ILE A 106 -4.71 -4.18 -1.53
N PHE A 107 -4.31 -3.88 -0.31
CA PHE A 107 -4.85 -2.79 0.49
C PHE A 107 -3.80 -1.74 0.80
N ARG A 108 -4.24 -0.49 0.96
CA ARG A 108 -3.40 0.63 1.39
C ARG A 108 -3.99 1.28 2.63
N LYS A 109 -3.17 1.55 3.63
CA LYS A 109 -3.59 2.30 4.82
C LYS A 109 -3.90 3.74 4.44
N GLN A 110 -5.09 4.21 4.81
CA GLN A 110 -5.44 5.62 4.74
C GLN A 110 -4.76 6.36 5.90
N LYS A 111 -4.17 7.52 5.60
CA LYS A 111 -3.43 8.36 6.55
C LYS A 111 -4.29 8.80 7.73
#